data_AF-A0A846PUC4-F1
#
_entry.id   AF-A0A846PUC4-F1
#
_cell.length_a   1.000
_cell.length_b   1.000
_cell.length_c   1.000
_cell.angle_alpha   90.00
_cell.angle_beta   90.00
_cell.angle_gamma   90.00
#
_symmetry.space_group_name_H-M   'P 1'
#
loop_
_entity.id
_entity.type
_entity.pdbx_description
1 polymer ?
#
loop_
_entity_poly.entity_id
_entity_poly.type
_entity_poly.pdbx_seq_one_letter_code
_entity_poly.pdbx_strand_id
1 'polypeptide(L)' 'MAREMACRKCKFITVGKVCPNCKSSDLTPDWNGVVLIVEPTNSQIASTLGITSKGKYAIKVT' A
#
# COMPACT_ATOMS: atom_id res chain seq x y z
N MET A 1 14.33 -14.23 -2.94
CA MET A 1 13.92 -12.89 -2.46
C MET A 1 12.40 -12.84 -2.47
N ALA A 2 11.76 -12.31 -1.42
CA ALA A 2 10.31 -12.20 -1.38
C ALA A 2 9.84 -11.10 -2.35
N ARG A 3 8.86 -11.41 -3.20
CA ARG A 3 8.32 -10.47 -4.19
C ARG A 3 7.28 -9.57 -3.52
N GLU A 4 7.43 -8.25 -3.66
CA GLU A 4 6.42 -7.31 -3.20
C GLU A 4 5.20 -7.30 -4.12
N MET A 5 4.02 -7.30 -3.51
CA MET A 5 2.73 -7.20 -4.19
C MET A 5 1.95 -6.02 -3.63
N ALA A 6 1.26 -5.29 -4.49
CA ALA A 6 0.36 -4.22 -4.09
C ALA A 6 -1.09 -4.71 -4.09
N CYS A 7 -1.86 -4.27 -3.09
CA CYS A 7 -3.30 -4.54 -3.06
C CYS A 7 -4.04 -3.66 -4.07
N ARG A 8 -4.85 -4.25 -4.96
CA ARG A 8 -5.65 -3.48 -5.93
C ARG A 8 -6.71 -2.60 -5.26
N LYS A 9 -7.17 -2.97 -4.06
CA LYS A 9 -8.22 -2.24 -3.33
C LYS A 9 -7.71 -1.02 -2.55
N CYS A 10 -6.60 -1.16 -1.83
CA CYS A 10 -6.10 -0.11 -0.93
C CYS A 10 -4.64 0.29 -1.16
N LYS A 11 -4.01 -0.25 -2.21
CA LYS A 11 -2.63 0.03 -2.64
C LYS A 11 -1.52 -0.33 -1.65
N PHE A 12 -1.84 -0.93 -0.50
CA PHE A 12 -0.85 -1.39 0.47
C PHE A 12 0.08 -2.43 -0.15
N ILE A 13 1.39 -2.29 0.07
CA ILE A 13 2.43 -3.20 -0.42
C ILE A 13 2.76 -4.22 0.68
N THR A 14 2.73 -5.50 0.31
CA THR A 14 3.02 -6.62 1.20
C THR A 14 3.85 -7.69 0.49
N VAL A 15 4.52 -8.53 1.26
CA VAL A 15 5.16 -9.78 0.78
C VAL A 15 4.32 -11.02 1.08
N GLY A 16 3.18 -10.85 1.77
CA GLY A 16 2.25 -11.91 2.12
C GLY A 16 1.19 -12.18 1.04
N LYS A 17 0.37 -13.22 1.26
CA LYS A 17 -0.72 -13.61 0.34
C LYS A 17 -2.03 -12.82 0.55
N VAL A 18 -2.11 -12.06 1.64
CA VAL A 18 -3.29 -11.26 2.02
C VAL A 18 -2.83 -9.88 2.45
N CYS A 19 -3.56 -8.84 2.03
CA CYS A 19 -3.30 -7.47 2.43
C CYS A 19 -3.47 -7.32 3.95
N PRO A 20 -2.43 -6.89 4.69
CA PRO A 20 -2.55 -6.75 6.15
C PRO A 20 -3.49 -5.62 6.55
N ASN A 21 -3.66 -4.63 5.68
CA ASN A 21 -4.49 -3.45 5.89
C ASN A 21 -5.99 -3.72 5.70
N CYS A 22 -6.42 -4.14 4.49
CA CYS A 22 -7.84 -4.33 4.16
C CYS A 22 -8.29 -5.80 4.09
N LYS A 23 -7.42 -6.76 4.40
CA LYS A 23 -7.67 -8.21 4.37
C LYS A 23 -8.06 -8.81 3.01
N SER A 24 -7.93 -8.05 1.93
CA SER A 24 -8.13 -8.56 0.58
C SER A 24 -6.98 -9.47 0.12
N SER A 25 -7.31 -10.54 -0.60
CA SER A 25 -6.35 -11.38 -1.36
C SER A 25 -6.11 -10.88 -2.79
N ASP A 26 -6.74 -9.77 -3.19
CA ASP A 26 -6.59 -9.19 -4.53
C ASP A 26 -5.31 -8.34 -4.61
N LEU A 27 -4.21 -9.04 -4.93
CA LEU A 27 -2.85 -8.52 -4.95
C LEU A 27 -2.27 -8.66 -6.37
N THR A 28 -1.48 -7.68 -6.79
CA THR A 28 -0.82 -7.66 -8.10
C THR A 28 0.66 -7.34 -7.93
N PRO A 29 1.56 -7.96 -8.71
CA PRO A 29 2.94 -7.54 -8.77
C PRO A 29 3.15 -6.35 -9.73
N ASP A 30 2.14 -5.98 -10.53
CA ASP A 30 2.21 -4.83 -11.44
C ASP A 30 1.73 -3.56 -10.73
N TRP A 31 2.69 -2.81 -10.21
CA TRP A 31 2.47 -1.55 -9.53
C TRP A 31 3.71 -0.67 -9.69
N ASN A 32 3.52 0.64 -9.62
CA ASN A 32 4.57 1.63 -9.86
C ASN A 32 4.49 2.78 -8.87
N GLY A 33 5.66 3.30 -8.50
CA GLY A 33 5.82 4.35 -7.49
C GLY A 33 5.53 3.85 -6.08
N VAL A 34 6.26 4.38 -5.10
CA VAL A 34 6.15 3.97 -3.70
C VAL A 34 6.07 5.20 -2.80
N VAL A 35 5.21 5.12 -1.78
CA VAL A 35 5.19 6.03 -0.65
C VAL A 35 5.27 5.23 0.65
N LEU A 36 6.09 5.71 1.58
CA LEU A 36 6.18 5.15 2.93
C LEU A 36 5.53 6.14 3.90
N ILE A 37 4.39 5.76 4.46
CA ILE A 37 3.69 6.56 5.48
C ILE A 37 4.12 6.06 6.86
N VAL A 38 4.87 6.88 7.59
CA VAL A 38 5.33 6.58 8.95
C VAL A 38 4.30 7.04 9.98
N GLU A 39 3.89 8.31 9.90
CA GLU A 39 2.89 8.91 10.79
C GLU A 39 1.75 9.51 9.94
N PRO A 40 0.63 8.80 9.75
CA PRO A 40 -0.48 9.27 8.92
C PRO A 40 -1.10 10.58 9.42
N THR A 41 -1.18 10.77 10.75
CA THR A 41 -1.90 11.91 11.34
C THR A 41 -1.20 13.25 11.11
N ASN A 42 0.12 13.25 10.91
CA ASN A 42 0.93 14.44 10.68
C ASN A 42 1.55 14.48 9.27
N SER A 43 1.00 13.70 8.33
CA SER A 43 1.54 13.61 6.97
C SER A 43 0.60 14.26 5.97
N GLN A 44 1.03 15.37 5.38
CA GLN A 44 0.30 16.00 4.27
C GLN A 44 0.14 15.04 3.08
N ILE A 45 1.17 14.21 2.82
CA ILE A 45 1.13 13.19 1.77
C ILE A 45 0.06 12.14 2.08
N ALA A 46 -0.02 11.65 3.33
CA ALA A 46 -1.05 10.68 3.72
C ALA A 46 -2.46 11.28 3.56
N SER A 47 -2.67 12.51 4.02
CA SER A 47 -3.93 13.24 3.87
C SER A 47 -4.32 13.43 2.40
N THR A 48 -3.38 13.84 1.53
CA THR A 48 -3.62 13.99 0.09
C THR A 48 -3.99 12.66 -0.57
N LEU A 49 -3.43 11.54 -0.10
CA LEU A 49 -3.69 10.21 -0.65
C LEU A 49 -4.84 9.46 0.04
N GLY A 50 -5.48 10.06 1.05
CA GLY A 50 -6.54 9.41 1.84
C GLY A 50 -6.05 8.19 2.66
N ILE A 51 -4.77 8.16 3.04
CA ILE A 51 -4.17 7.05 3.79
C ILE A 51 -4.27 7.33 5.29
N THR A 52 -4.91 6.43 6.02
CA THR A 52 -5.11 6.56 7.48
C THR A 52 -4.26 5.60 8.31
N SER A 53 -3.53 4.68 7.66
CA SER A 53 -2.72 3.65 8.32
C SER A 53 -1.27 3.75 7.89
N LYS A 54 -0.35 3.50 8.84
CA LYS A 54 1.09 3.47 8.54
C LYS A 54 1.43 2.26 7.66
N GLY A 55 2.40 2.43 6.77
CA GLY A 55 2.88 1.36 5.91
C GLY A 55 3.41 1.83 4.56
N LYS A 56 3.73 0.85 3.72
CA LYS A 56 4.22 1.05 2.37
C LYS A 56 3.05 0.95 1.39
N TYR A 57 2.88 1.94 0.51
CA TYR A 57 1.79 2.00 -0.46
C TYR A 57 2.33 2.25 -1.86
N ALA A 58 1.69 1.63 -2.85
CA ALA A 58 1.94 1.90 -4.25
C ALA A 58 1.16 3.16 -4.70
N ILE A 59 1.73 3.95 -5.61
CA ILE A 59 1.02 5.11 -6.18
C ILE A 59 0.03 4.66 -7.25
N LYS A 60 0.51 3.83 -8.19
CA LYS A 60 -0.27 3.22 -9.26
C LYS A 60 -0.27 1.70 -9.10
N VAL A 61 -1.44 1.09 -9.26
CA VAL A 61 -1.65 -0.37 -9.19
C VAL A 61 -2.47 -0.77 -10.42
N THR A 62 -2.11 -1.87 -11.08
CA THR A 62 -2.74 -2.32 -12.34
C THR A 62 -3.16 -3.79 -12.28
#